data_AF-A0A8C4R7A5-F1
#
_entry.id   AF-A0A8C4R7A5-F1
#
_cell.length_a   1.000
_cell.length_b   1.000
_cell.length_c   1.000
_cell.angle_alpha   90.00
_cell.angle_beta   90.00
_cell.angle_gamma   90.00
#
_symmetry.space_group_name_H-M   'P 1'
#
loop_
_entity.id
_entity.type
_entity.pdbx_description
1 polymer ?
#
loop_
_entity_poly.entity_id
_entity_poly.type
_entity_poly.pdbx_seq_one_letter_code
_entity_poly.pdbx_strand_id
1 'polypeptide(L)'
;MKTYVFQGDLVWRFVNFHLDQGYPREVSMEFPGVLTPLDAAVECPASECASDSVLFFKDSTMYRLDLNTNQIKEQAIPAKLPNCNAAYRWLGRYYCFKGVKFYRFNPLTWQVPSVYPKDAKNYFLHCPGTSHYGYVHKGVIPSISNRCNKHPLDALANDPMGRRYAFRGPYYWRLDTSQANFPSYIHHWNITDTWQGFNGTVNAAFSWENNFYIISGNKLWNFKADVQFQLLPGSLNVLREICWSTGWNRCSICMFSRKRPSVSCKRNEHLCL
;
A
#
# COMPACT_ATOMS: atom_id res chain seq x y z
N MET A 1 -18.17 -11.54 0.71
CA MET A 1 -16.73 -11.87 0.86
C MET A 1 -16.52 -13.33 0.49
N LYS A 2 -15.52 -13.64 -0.34
CA LYS A 2 -15.12 -15.03 -0.66
C LYS A 2 -13.83 -15.35 0.07
N THR A 3 -13.75 -16.54 0.69
CA THR A 3 -12.55 -17.04 1.36
C THR A 3 -12.23 -18.42 0.80
N TYR A 4 -10.97 -18.68 0.49
CA TYR A 4 -10.51 -19.98 0.02
C TYR A 4 -9.56 -20.58 1.05
N VAL A 5 -9.70 -21.88 1.31
CA VAL A 5 -8.85 -22.64 2.24
C VAL A 5 -8.28 -23.81 1.44
N PHE A 6 -6.96 -23.98 1.47
CA PHE A 6 -6.25 -25.01 0.73
C PHE A 6 -5.67 -26.05 1.70
N GLN A 7 -5.80 -27.33 1.38
CA GLN A 7 -5.21 -28.41 2.15
C GLN A 7 -4.89 -29.59 1.23
N GLY A 8 -3.60 -29.93 1.12
CA GLY A 8 -3.15 -30.94 0.17
C GLY A 8 -3.49 -30.52 -1.26
N ASP A 9 -4.20 -31.39 -1.97
CA ASP A 9 -4.67 -31.16 -3.34
C ASP A 9 -6.10 -30.59 -3.40
N LEU A 10 -6.71 -30.30 -2.24
CA LEU A 10 -8.08 -29.82 -2.16
C LEU A 10 -8.16 -28.33 -1.80
N VAL A 11 -9.22 -27.69 -2.29
CA VAL A 11 -9.62 -26.32 -1.93
C VAL A 11 -11.08 -26.31 -1.47
N TRP A 12 -11.37 -25.51 -0.45
CA TRP A 12 -12.71 -25.16 0.02
C TRP A 12 -12.96 -23.69 -0.27
N ARG A 13 -14.16 -23.35 -0.75
CA ARG A 13 -14.60 -21.97 -0.93
C ARG A 13 -15.73 -21.65 0.04
N PHE A 14 -15.61 -20.52 0.73
CA PHE A 14 -16.64 -19.99 1.60
C PHE A 14 -17.15 -18.66 1.06
N VAL A 15 -18.46 -18.48 1.02
CA VAL A 15 -19.12 -17.21 0.66
C VAL A 15 -19.86 -16.71 1.90
N ASN A 16 -19.48 -15.53 2.39
CA ASN A 16 -20.04 -14.95 3.61
C ASN A 16 -20.05 -15.94 4.78
N PHE A 17 -18.93 -16.65 4.99
CA PHE A 17 -18.72 -17.66 6.03
C PHE A 17 -19.51 -18.97 5.87
N HIS A 18 -20.26 -19.15 4.79
CA HIS A 18 -20.91 -20.43 4.47
C HIS A 18 -20.09 -21.21 3.45
N LEU A 19 -19.90 -22.52 3.68
CA LEU A 19 -19.27 -23.41 2.70
C LEU A 19 -20.12 -23.44 1.43
N ASP A 20 -19.49 -23.18 0.30
CA ASP A 20 -20.17 -23.10 -0.98
C ASP A 20 -20.48 -24.49 -1.54
N GLN A 21 -21.62 -24.62 -2.21
CA GLN A 21 -22.07 -25.91 -2.74
C GLN A 21 -21.09 -26.43 -3.80
N GLY A 22 -20.71 -27.71 -3.69
CA GLY A 22 -19.77 -28.34 -4.60
C GLY A 22 -18.30 -28.14 -4.25
N TYR A 23 -18.00 -27.73 -3.01
CA TYR A 23 -16.65 -27.79 -2.40
C TYR A 23 -16.61 -28.83 -1.25
N PRO A 24 -15.45 -29.46 -0.97
CA PRO A 24 -14.15 -29.19 -1.59
C PRO A 24 -14.05 -29.63 -3.05
N ARG A 25 -13.10 -29.03 -3.75
CA ARG A 25 -12.71 -29.37 -5.12
C ARG A 25 -11.22 -29.65 -5.18
N GLU A 26 -10.81 -30.42 -6.18
CA GLU A 26 -9.40 -30.52 -6.56
C GLU A 26 -8.86 -29.15 -6.99
N VAL A 27 -7.68 -28.77 -6.49
CA VAL A 27 -7.00 -27.53 -6.86
C VAL A 27 -6.68 -27.51 -8.33
N SER A 28 -6.29 -28.65 -8.91
CA SER A 28 -6.03 -28.78 -10.35
C SER A 28 -7.27 -28.51 -11.21
N MET A 29 -8.47 -28.75 -10.68
CA MET A 29 -9.73 -28.48 -11.36
C MET A 29 -10.16 -27.02 -11.23
N GLU A 30 -9.97 -26.42 -10.05
CA GLU A 30 -10.35 -25.03 -9.79
C GLU A 30 -9.32 -24.02 -10.31
N PHE A 31 -8.03 -24.37 -10.26
CA PHE A 31 -6.88 -23.55 -10.64
C PHE A 31 -5.89 -24.34 -11.53
N PRO A 32 -6.25 -24.61 -12.80
CA PRO A 32 -5.47 -25.49 -13.66
C PRO A 32 -4.04 -24.97 -13.92
N GLY A 33 -3.03 -25.76 -13.53
CA GLY A 33 -1.61 -25.41 -13.69
C GLY A 33 -0.93 -24.89 -12.42
N VAL A 34 -1.65 -24.77 -11.30
CA VAL A 34 -1.05 -24.55 -9.98
C VAL A 34 -0.62 -25.89 -9.39
N LEU A 35 0.65 -26.01 -8.99
CA LEU A 35 1.15 -27.20 -8.29
C LEU A 35 0.77 -27.20 -6.81
N THR A 36 0.51 -28.40 -6.30
CA THR A 36 0.16 -28.69 -4.91
C THR A 36 1.14 -29.69 -4.28
N PRO A 37 1.22 -29.78 -2.94
CA PRO A 37 0.55 -28.94 -1.94
C PRO A 37 1.17 -27.53 -1.85
N LEU A 38 0.33 -26.50 -1.84
CA LEU A 38 0.74 -25.10 -1.76
C LEU A 38 1.36 -24.75 -0.40
N ASP A 39 2.40 -23.91 -0.42
CA ASP A 39 3.01 -23.39 0.80
C ASP A 39 2.33 -22.09 1.28
N ALA A 40 1.88 -21.25 0.35
CA ALA A 40 1.17 -20.01 0.67
C ALA A 40 0.32 -19.50 -0.49
N ALA A 41 -0.61 -18.59 -0.20
CA ALA A 41 -1.33 -17.81 -1.19
C ALA A 41 -1.61 -16.39 -0.66
N VAL A 42 -1.68 -15.39 -1.53
CA VAL A 42 -2.07 -14.02 -1.17
C VAL A 42 -2.81 -13.33 -2.31
N GLU A 43 -3.86 -12.59 -1.99
CA GLU A 43 -4.59 -11.77 -2.96
C GLU A 43 -3.79 -10.52 -3.33
N CYS A 44 -3.82 -10.13 -4.61
CA CYS A 44 -3.14 -8.94 -5.14
C CYS A 44 -4.09 -8.12 -6.02
N PRO A 45 -4.81 -7.14 -5.44
CA PRO A 45 -5.77 -6.32 -6.18
C PRO A 45 -5.13 -5.43 -7.25
N ALA A 46 -5.86 -5.07 -8.31
CA ALA A 46 -5.39 -4.19 -9.39
C ALA A 46 -4.93 -2.80 -8.93
N SER A 47 -5.37 -2.34 -7.76
CA SER A 47 -4.88 -1.10 -7.14
C SER A 47 -3.42 -1.19 -6.65
N GLU A 48 -2.84 -2.39 -6.61
CA GLU A 48 -1.50 -2.70 -6.09
C GLU A 48 -0.71 -3.66 -6.98
N CYS A 49 -1.32 -4.13 -8.06
CA CYS A 49 -0.84 -5.15 -8.97
C CYS A 49 -1.26 -4.80 -10.39
N ALA A 50 -0.72 -5.47 -11.42
CA ALA A 50 -1.07 -5.17 -12.82
C ALA A 50 -2.55 -5.44 -13.15
N SER A 51 -3.14 -6.41 -12.46
CA SER A 51 -4.53 -6.84 -12.54
C SER A 51 -4.95 -7.43 -11.20
N ASP A 52 -6.25 -7.63 -10.99
CA ASP A 52 -6.74 -8.41 -9.87
C ASP A 52 -6.21 -9.84 -10.01
N SER A 53 -5.41 -10.28 -9.03
CA SER A 53 -4.68 -11.52 -9.12
C SER A 53 -4.61 -12.25 -7.78
N VAL A 54 -4.27 -13.53 -7.82
CA VAL A 54 -3.83 -14.31 -6.67
C VAL A 54 -2.42 -14.81 -6.93
N LEU A 55 -1.53 -14.67 -5.95
CA LEU A 55 -0.17 -15.20 -6.01
C LEU A 55 -0.13 -16.48 -5.17
N PHE A 56 0.13 -17.61 -5.80
CA PHE A 56 0.33 -18.90 -5.14
C PHE A 56 1.82 -19.21 -5.04
N PHE A 57 2.26 -19.76 -3.91
CA PHE A 57 3.65 -20.08 -3.63
C PHE A 57 3.80 -21.58 -3.43
N LYS A 58 4.77 -22.16 -4.14
CA LYS A 58 5.18 -23.55 -4.02
C LYS A 58 6.70 -23.62 -4.18
N ASP A 59 7.39 -24.02 -3.12
CA ASP A 59 8.83 -24.13 -3.11
C ASP A 59 9.52 -22.81 -3.50
N SER A 60 10.31 -22.81 -4.58
CA SER A 60 10.94 -21.61 -5.14
C SER A 60 10.15 -20.99 -6.30
N THR A 61 8.92 -21.45 -6.51
CA THR A 61 8.08 -21.10 -7.65
C THR A 61 6.84 -20.33 -7.19
N MET A 62 6.45 -19.33 -7.97
CA MET A 62 5.23 -18.57 -7.79
C MET A 62 4.35 -18.66 -9.02
N TYR A 63 3.05 -18.88 -8.80
CA TYR A 63 2.04 -18.88 -9.84
C TYR A 63 1.14 -17.67 -9.65
N ARG A 64 1.08 -16.80 -10.66
CA ARG A 64 0.15 -15.68 -10.69
C ARG A 64 -1.08 -16.07 -11.47
N LEU A 65 -2.21 -16.17 -10.79
CA LEU A 65 -3.53 -16.25 -11.41
C LEU A 65 -4.05 -14.84 -11.67
N ASP A 66 -4.31 -14.50 -12.92
CA ASP A 66 -5.05 -13.30 -13.30
C ASP A 66 -6.55 -13.59 -13.24
N LEU A 67 -7.30 -12.84 -12.43
CA LEU A 67 -8.74 -13.08 -12.20
C LEU A 67 -9.64 -12.57 -13.33
N ASN A 68 -9.10 -11.74 -14.23
CA ASN A 68 -9.84 -11.24 -15.39
C ASN A 68 -9.77 -12.25 -16.55
N THR A 69 -8.61 -12.87 -16.76
CA THR A 69 -8.39 -13.81 -17.86
C THR A 69 -8.43 -15.28 -17.44
N ASN A 70 -8.42 -15.56 -16.13
CA ASN A 70 -8.23 -16.90 -15.55
C ASN A 70 -6.95 -17.61 -16.02
N GLN A 71 -5.93 -16.85 -16.43
CA GLN A 71 -4.65 -17.40 -16.84
C GLN A 71 -3.69 -17.51 -15.64
N ILE A 72 -2.95 -18.60 -15.60
CA ILE A 72 -1.87 -18.82 -14.64
C ILE A 72 -0.53 -18.60 -15.33
N LYS A 73 0.29 -17.74 -14.73
CA LYS A 73 1.67 -17.51 -15.15
C LYS A 73 2.63 -17.97 -14.06
N GLU A 74 3.46 -18.94 -14.40
CA GLU A 74 4.56 -19.38 -13.54
C GLU A 74 5.73 -18.40 -13.60
N GLN A 75 6.38 -18.18 -12.46
CA GLN A 75 7.60 -17.39 -12.33
C GLN A 75 8.46 -17.95 -11.20
N ALA A 76 9.78 -18.01 -11.41
CA ALA A 76 10.71 -18.23 -10.31
C ALA A 76 10.66 -17.05 -9.33
N ILE A 77 10.67 -17.35 -8.03
CA ILE A 77 10.75 -16.34 -6.97
C ILE A 77 12.20 -15.84 -6.90
N PRO A 78 12.43 -14.51 -6.93
CA PRO A 78 13.78 -13.99 -6.81
C PRO A 78 14.45 -14.37 -5.49
N ALA A 79 15.75 -14.69 -5.53
CA ALA A 79 16.52 -15.28 -4.43
C ALA A 79 16.51 -14.52 -3.09
N LYS A 80 16.06 -13.26 -3.07
CA LYS A 80 15.95 -12.44 -1.85
C LYS A 80 14.73 -12.79 -0.99
N LEU A 81 13.72 -13.47 -1.55
CA LEU A 81 12.54 -13.91 -0.81
C LEU A 81 12.68 -15.42 -0.52
N PRO A 82 12.57 -15.86 0.73
CA PRO A 82 12.63 -17.29 1.03
C PRO A 82 11.37 -18.01 0.53
N ASN A 83 11.39 -19.35 0.49
CA ASN A 83 10.16 -20.12 0.33
C ASN A 83 9.20 -19.83 1.50
N CYS A 84 8.10 -19.14 1.21
CA CYS A 84 7.13 -18.67 2.19
C CYS A 84 6.27 -19.82 2.73
N ASN A 85 6.25 -20.01 4.05
CA ASN A 85 5.30 -20.91 4.71
C ASN A 85 3.89 -20.31 4.85
N ALA A 86 3.77 -18.98 4.70
CA ALA A 86 2.51 -18.27 4.63
C ALA A 86 2.77 -16.93 3.94
N ALA A 87 1.73 -16.38 3.30
CA ALA A 87 1.76 -15.07 2.70
C ALA A 87 0.53 -14.29 3.14
N TYR A 88 0.69 -12.99 3.31
CA TYR A 88 -0.38 -12.15 3.85
C TYR A 88 -0.31 -10.75 3.28
N ARG A 89 -1.48 -10.19 2.94
CA ARG A 89 -1.64 -8.80 2.56
C ARG A 89 -2.35 -8.04 3.66
N TRP A 90 -1.73 -6.96 4.14
CA TRP A 90 -2.31 -6.09 5.16
C TRP A 90 -2.12 -4.62 4.80
N LEU A 91 -3.24 -3.91 4.66
CA LEU A 91 -3.28 -2.48 4.29
C LEU A 91 -2.43 -2.15 3.05
N GLY A 92 -2.45 -3.08 2.09
CA GLY A 92 -1.71 -3.00 0.84
C GLY A 92 -0.21 -3.23 0.91
N ARG A 93 0.25 -3.89 1.98
CA ARG A 93 1.62 -4.39 2.11
C ARG A 93 1.60 -5.90 2.09
N TYR A 94 2.58 -6.49 1.41
CA TYR A 94 2.66 -7.92 1.15
C TYR A 94 3.78 -8.52 1.97
N TYR A 95 3.48 -9.60 2.67
CA TYR A 95 4.37 -10.25 3.61
C TYR A 95 4.52 -11.72 3.28
N CYS A 96 5.75 -12.19 3.27
CA CYS A 96 6.12 -13.60 3.20
C CYS A 96 6.63 -14.01 4.58
N PHE A 97 6.03 -15.04 5.17
CA PHE A 97 6.44 -15.60 6.46
C PHE A 97 7.29 -16.85 6.23
N LYS A 98 8.40 -16.96 6.95
CA LYS A 98 9.21 -18.16 7.07
C LYS A 98 9.37 -18.48 8.56
N GLY A 99 8.60 -19.46 9.03
CA GLY A 99 8.44 -19.69 10.47
C GLY A 99 8.00 -18.41 11.20
N VAL A 100 8.76 -18.01 12.22
CA VAL A 100 8.48 -16.79 13.02
C VAL A 100 9.03 -15.50 12.40
N LYS A 101 9.77 -15.59 11.29
CA LYS A 101 10.29 -14.42 10.59
C LYS A 101 9.36 -14.03 9.45
N PHE A 102 9.31 -12.74 9.15
CA PHE A 102 8.58 -12.23 8.01
C PHE A 102 9.41 -11.25 7.20
N TYR A 103 9.07 -11.15 5.92
CA TYR A 103 9.69 -10.30 4.91
C TYR A 103 8.59 -9.49 4.25
N ARG A 104 8.74 -8.16 4.19
CA ARG A 104 7.90 -7.36 3.31
C ARG A 104 8.49 -7.39 1.91
N PHE A 105 7.65 -7.66 0.91
CA PHE A 105 8.06 -7.65 -0.49
C PHE A 105 7.14 -6.78 -1.34
N ASN A 106 7.64 -6.37 -2.51
CA ASN A 106 6.83 -5.73 -3.54
C ASN A 106 6.26 -6.81 -4.47
N PRO A 107 4.93 -6.85 -4.72
CA PRO A 107 4.31 -7.93 -5.49
C PRO A 107 4.55 -7.83 -7.02
N LEU A 108 5.17 -6.75 -7.51
CA LEU A 108 5.54 -6.56 -8.91
C LEU A 108 7.03 -6.76 -9.15
N THR A 109 7.87 -6.13 -8.32
CA THR A 109 9.33 -6.12 -8.49
C THR A 109 10.04 -7.12 -7.60
N TRP A 110 9.34 -7.77 -6.67
CA TRP A 110 9.88 -8.75 -5.71
C TRP A 110 11.01 -8.22 -4.81
N GLN A 111 11.18 -6.90 -4.78
CA GLN A 111 12.17 -6.26 -3.93
C GLN A 111 11.79 -6.43 -2.45
N VAL A 112 12.79 -6.82 -1.66
CA VAL A 112 12.72 -6.93 -0.21
C VAL A 112 13.63 -5.85 0.37
N PRO A 113 13.12 -4.92 1.20
CA PRO A 113 13.96 -3.94 1.89
C PRO A 113 15.00 -4.62 2.77
N SER A 114 16.21 -4.07 2.85
CA SER A 114 17.35 -4.65 3.58
C SER A 114 17.14 -4.81 5.09
N VAL A 115 16.14 -4.14 5.67
CA VAL A 115 15.79 -4.24 7.09
C VAL A 115 15.05 -5.53 7.47
N TYR A 116 14.81 -6.42 6.50
CA TYR A 116 14.17 -7.73 6.71
C TYR A 116 15.21 -8.86 6.68
N PRO A 117 14.96 -9.99 7.37
CA PRO A 117 13.72 -10.36 8.08
C PRO A 117 13.49 -9.61 9.39
N LYS A 118 12.21 -9.56 9.80
CA LYS A 118 11.79 -9.13 11.14
C LYS A 118 11.10 -10.27 11.88
N ASP A 119 11.01 -10.18 13.20
CA ASP A 119 10.37 -11.19 14.04
C ASP A 119 8.86 -10.91 14.19
N ALA A 120 8.01 -11.85 13.78
CA ALA A 120 6.56 -11.69 13.80
C ALA A 120 6.01 -11.43 15.20
N LYS A 121 6.68 -11.92 16.25
CA LYS A 121 6.28 -11.70 17.65
C LYS A 121 6.31 -10.23 18.06
N ASN A 122 7.14 -9.41 17.40
CA ASN A 122 7.22 -7.98 17.69
C ASN A 122 6.16 -7.15 16.94
N TYR A 123 5.47 -7.72 15.95
CA TYR A 123 4.65 -6.96 14.99
C TYR A 123 3.22 -7.51 14.82
N PHE A 124 3.08 -8.81 14.54
CA PHE A 124 1.81 -9.45 14.18
C PHE A 124 1.14 -10.18 15.34
N LEU A 125 1.93 -10.57 16.34
CA LEU A 125 1.43 -11.29 17.51
C LEU A 125 1.58 -10.40 18.74
N HIS A 126 0.60 -10.47 19.64
CA HIS A 126 0.73 -9.85 20.95
C HIS A 126 1.42 -10.83 21.91
N CYS A 127 2.76 -10.77 21.99
CA CYS A 127 3.52 -11.57 22.94
C CYS A 127 3.99 -10.71 24.13
N PRO A 128 4.06 -11.27 25.35
CA PRO A 128 4.63 -10.58 26.49
C PRO A 128 6.10 -10.18 26.24
N GLY A 129 6.47 -8.95 26.58
CA GLY A 129 7.85 -8.46 26.47
C GLY A 129 8.33 -8.11 25.05
N THR A 130 7.48 -8.26 24.03
CA THR A 130 7.81 -7.95 22.63
C THR A 130 7.10 -6.68 22.17
N SER A 131 7.82 -5.80 21.46
CA SER A 131 7.26 -4.59 20.85
C SER A 131 8.16 -4.13 19.72
N HIS A 132 7.57 -3.64 18.64
CA HIS A 132 8.31 -2.97 17.58
C HIS A 132 8.52 -1.47 17.82
N TYR A 133 7.97 -0.92 18.91
CA TYR A 133 8.18 0.48 19.31
C TYR A 133 9.40 0.67 20.23
N GLY A 134 10.32 -0.29 20.27
CA GLY A 134 11.65 -0.14 20.87
C GLY A 134 11.71 -0.09 22.41
N TYR A 135 10.62 0.24 23.10
CA TYR A 135 10.53 0.23 24.55
C TYR A 135 9.14 -0.23 24.98
N VAL A 136 9.06 -0.82 26.17
CA VAL A 136 7.83 -1.18 26.88
C VAL A 136 7.05 0.11 27.18
N HIS A 137 6.44 0.71 26.17
CA HIS A 137 5.53 1.82 26.35
C HIS A 137 4.26 1.24 26.96
N LYS A 138 4.13 1.45 28.26
CA LYS A 138 2.85 1.54 28.95
C LYS A 138 1.94 2.51 28.17
N GLY A 139 1.23 2.02 27.17
CA GLY A 139 0.03 2.66 26.59
C GLY A 139 0.17 3.99 25.83
N VAL A 140 1.35 4.59 25.66
CA VAL A 140 1.47 5.87 24.94
C VAL A 140 1.79 5.64 23.46
N ILE A 141 0.75 5.48 22.65
CA ILE A 141 0.83 5.81 21.22
C ILE A 141 1.25 7.29 21.16
N PRO A 142 2.30 7.69 20.40
CA PRO A 142 2.64 9.10 20.21
C PRO A 142 1.35 9.88 19.95
N SER A 143 1.12 10.98 20.67
CA SER A 143 -0.15 11.73 20.54
C SER A 143 -0.47 11.99 19.07
N ILE A 144 0.55 12.28 18.25
CA ILE A 144 0.43 12.52 16.81
C ILE A 144 0.08 11.29 15.95
N SER A 145 0.28 10.06 16.42
CA SER A 145 -0.18 8.84 15.73
C SER A 145 -1.50 8.30 16.30
N ASN A 146 -1.99 8.86 17.42
CA ASN A 146 -3.36 8.59 17.89
C ASN A 146 -4.38 9.26 16.96
N ARG A 147 -5.09 8.46 16.16
CA ARG A 147 -6.12 8.93 15.21
C ARG A 147 -7.26 9.71 15.86
N CYS A 148 -7.63 9.35 17.08
CA CYS A 148 -8.76 9.93 17.80
C CYS A 148 -8.35 11.12 18.66
N ASN A 149 -7.11 11.60 18.52
CA ASN A 149 -6.74 12.89 19.08
C ASN A 149 -7.56 14.02 18.40
N LYS A 150 -7.58 15.20 18.99
CA LYS A 150 -8.23 16.39 18.41
C LYS A 150 -7.31 17.20 17.50
N HIS A 151 -6.18 16.62 17.06
CA HIS A 151 -5.23 17.31 16.19
C HIS A 151 -5.67 17.19 14.73
N PRO A 152 -5.58 18.28 13.95
CA PRO A 152 -5.97 18.27 12.54
C PRO A 152 -5.07 17.34 11.73
N LEU A 153 -5.59 16.91 10.57
CA LEU A 153 -4.79 16.28 9.52
C LEU A 153 -4.07 17.37 8.72
N ASP A 154 -2.87 17.05 8.23
CA ASP A 154 -2.07 17.98 7.44
C ASP A 154 -2.50 17.98 5.97
N ALA A 155 -2.91 16.81 5.44
CA ALA A 155 -3.42 16.67 4.09
C ALA A 155 -4.28 15.42 3.91
N LEU A 156 -5.11 15.45 2.86
CA LEU A 156 -5.85 14.31 2.32
C LEU A 156 -5.55 14.21 0.83
N ALA A 157 -5.32 13.00 0.33
CA ALA A 157 -5.10 12.79 -1.09
C ALA A 157 -5.65 11.45 -1.55
N ASN A 158 -6.15 11.44 -2.78
CA ASN A 158 -6.48 10.21 -3.50
C ASN A 158 -5.51 10.09 -4.67
N ASP A 159 -5.06 8.88 -4.96
CA ASP A 159 -4.28 8.62 -6.17
C ASP A 159 -5.15 8.14 -7.34
N PRO A 160 -4.60 8.09 -8.57
CA PRO A 160 -5.34 7.66 -9.76
C PRO A 160 -5.79 6.20 -9.71
N MET A 161 -5.19 5.37 -8.84
CA MET A 161 -5.59 3.98 -8.61
C MET A 161 -6.73 3.85 -7.57
N GLY A 162 -7.26 4.98 -7.08
CA GLY A 162 -8.36 5.05 -6.12
C GLY A 162 -7.95 4.84 -4.66
N ARG A 163 -6.65 4.72 -4.37
CA ARG A 163 -6.14 4.59 -2.99
C ARG A 163 -6.21 5.95 -2.30
N ARG A 164 -6.54 5.95 -1.00
CA ARG A 164 -6.86 7.17 -0.24
C ARG A 164 -5.96 7.30 0.98
N TYR A 165 -5.42 8.49 1.19
CA TYR A 165 -4.40 8.73 2.21
C TYR A 165 -4.76 9.95 3.06
N ALA A 166 -4.52 9.83 4.37
CA ALA A 166 -4.51 10.94 5.32
C ALA A 166 -3.11 11.11 5.90
N PHE A 167 -2.62 12.34 5.98
CA PHE A 167 -1.28 12.68 6.47
C PHE A 167 -1.35 13.45 7.77
N ARG A 168 -0.43 13.15 8.70
CA ARG A 168 -0.20 13.94 9.91
C ARG A 168 1.20 13.74 10.48
N GLY A 169 1.95 14.82 10.60
CA GLY A 169 3.34 14.82 11.00
C GLY A 169 4.18 13.90 10.10
N PRO A 170 4.99 13.00 10.67
CA PRO A 170 5.79 12.06 9.89
C PRO A 170 4.98 10.85 9.38
N TYR A 171 3.68 10.79 9.68
CA TYR A 171 2.85 9.62 9.49
C TYR A 171 1.76 9.81 8.44
N TYR A 172 1.30 8.69 7.89
CA TYR A 172 0.09 8.63 7.09
C TYR A 172 -0.74 7.38 7.40
N TRP A 173 -2.02 7.42 7.02
CA TRP A 173 -2.96 6.30 7.07
C TRP A 173 -3.50 6.03 5.68
N ARG A 174 -3.72 4.74 5.38
CA ARG A 174 -4.45 4.31 4.19
C ARG A 174 -5.91 4.07 4.53
N LEU A 175 -6.80 4.82 3.89
CA LEU A 175 -8.22 4.91 4.24
C LEU A 175 -9.10 3.98 3.39
N ASP A 176 -8.71 3.69 2.15
CA ASP A 176 -9.47 2.77 1.28
C ASP A 176 -9.46 1.32 1.78
N THR A 177 -8.50 0.98 2.63
CA THR A 177 -8.35 -0.37 3.20
C THR A 177 -9.10 -0.56 4.52
N SER A 178 -9.71 0.49 5.08
CA SER A 178 -10.50 0.35 6.31
C SER A 178 -11.84 -0.30 6.02
N GLN A 179 -12.10 -1.45 6.60
CA GLN A 179 -13.46 -2.02 6.61
C GLN A 179 -14.27 -1.37 7.73
N ALA A 180 -15.48 -0.90 7.42
CA ALA A 180 -16.34 -0.11 8.31
C ALA A 180 -16.60 -0.76 9.69
N ASN A 181 -16.52 -2.09 9.77
CA ASN A 181 -16.89 -2.85 10.97
C ASN A 181 -15.69 -3.27 11.84
N PHE A 182 -14.45 -2.97 11.46
CA PHE A 182 -13.28 -3.41 12.21
C PHE A 182 -12.26 -2.28 12.46
N PRO A 183 -12.43 -1.46 13.53
CA PRO A 183 -11.61 -0.29 13.81
C PRO A 183 -10.13 -0.59 14.16
N SER A 184 -9.81 -1.85 14.46
CA SER A 184 -8.45 -2.37 14.74
C SER A 184 -7.58 -2.54 13.49
N TYR A 185 -8.15 -2.46 12.27
CA TYR A 185 -7.40 -2.65 11.02
C TYR A 185 -6.73 -1.38 10.51
N ILE A 186 -6.62 -0.32 11.30
CA ILE A 186 -6.08 0.94 10.82
C ILE A 186 -4.76 1.22 11.53
N HIS A 187 -3.69 1.16 10.74
CA HIS A 187 -2.32 1.37 11.17
C HIS A 187 -1.73 2.61 10.48
N HIS A 188 -0.88 3.35 11.20
CA HIS A 188 -0.15 4.48 10.64
C HIS A 188 1.22 4.02 10.14
N TRP A 189 1.74 4.66 9.12
CA TRP A 189 3.05 4.34 8.57
C TRP A 189 3.89 5.60 8.46
N ASN A 190 5.21 5.47 8.51
CA ASN A 190 6.07 6.61 8.17
C ASN A 190 5.88 6.95 6.70
N ILE A 191 5.76 8.23 6.37
CA ILE A 191 5.61 8.70 4.98
C ILE A 191 6.74 8.15 4.10
N THR A 192 7.96 8.14 4.62
CA THR A 192 9.16 7.65 3.92
C THR A 192 9.15 6.14 3.65
N ASP A 193 8.28 5.35 4.27
CA ASP A 193 8.14 3.91 3.97
C ASP A 193 7.52 3.67 2.58
N THR A 194 6.75 4.65 2.09
CA THR A 194 6.02 4.60 0.82
C THR A 194 6.54 5.64 -0.16
N TRP A 195 6.65 6.90 0.25
CA TRP A 195 7.21 7.97 -0.57
C TRP A 195 8.70 8.13 -0.27
N GLN A 196 9.50 7.19 -0.76
CA GLN A 196 10.95 7.18 -0.54
C GLN A 196 11.61 8.43 -1.16
N GLY A 197 12.57 9.02 -0.44
CA GLY A 197 13.23 10.26 -0.84
C GLY A 197 12.49 11.54 -0.42
N PHE A 198 11.26 11.43 0.12
CA PHE A 198 10.61 12.57 0.77
C PHE A 198 11.35 12.98 2.06
N ASN A 199 11.61 14.28 2.22
CA ASN A 199 12.24 14.84 3.42
C ASN A 199 11.60 16.18 3.79
N GLY A 200 10.46 16.13 4.49
CA GLY A 200 9.77 17.33 4.92
C GLY A 200 8.52 17.07 5.74
N THR A 201 7.68 18.08 5.85
CA THR A 201 6.34 18.02 6.47
C THR A 201 5.31 18.19 5.38
N VAL A 202 4.28 17.35 5.37
CA VAL A 202 3.23 17.48 4.36
C VAL A 202 2.39 18.72 4.68
N ASN A 203 2.26 19.64 3.71
CA ASN A 203 1.32 20.77 3.81
C ASN A 203 0.12 20.59 2.89
N ALA A 204 0.30 19.86 1.78
CA ALA A 204 -0.75 19.46 0.87
C ALA A 204 -0.28 18.24 0.07
N ALA A 205 -1.22 17.44 -0.40
CA ALA A 205 -0.95 16.33 -1.31
C ALA A 205 -2.11 16.19 -2.29
N PHE A 206 -1.82 15.86 -3.54
CA PHE A 206 -2.83 15.68 -4.58
C PHE A 206 -2.30 14.80 -5.70
N SER A 207 -3.20 14.29 -6.54
CA SER A 207 -2.82 13.61 -7.77
C SER A 207 -3.28 14.35 -8.99
N TRP A 208 -2.51 14.22 -10.05
CA TRP A 208 -2.87 14.72 -11.36
C TRP A 208 -2.26 13.81 -12.43
N GLU A 209 -3.08 13.44 -13.42
CA GLU A 209 -2.78 12.40 -14.41
C GLU A 209 -2.29 11.11 -13.72
N ASN A 210 -1.08 10.65 -14.02
CA ASN A 210 -0.51 9.42 -13.47
C ASN A 210 0.49 9.69 -12.34
N ASN A 211 0.45 10.88 -11.74
CA ASN A 211 1.41 11.33 -10.73
C ASN A 211 0.73 11.67 -9.39
N PHE A 212 1.52 11.58 -8.33
CA PHE A 212 1.16 11.91 -6.96
C PHE A 212 2.15 12.95 -6.44
N TYR A 213 1.63 14.06 -5.96
CA TYR A 213 2.40 15.23 -5.57
C TYR A 213 2.29 15.46 -4.06
N ILE A 214 3.42 15.75 -3.43
CA ILE A 214 3.48 16.17 -2.03
C ILE A 214 4.13 17.54 -1.97
N ILE A 215 3.52 18.48 -1.25
CA ILE A 215 4.05 19.81 -1.00
C ILE A 215 4.55 19.87 0.43
N SER A 216 5.78 20.34 0.61
CA SER A 216 6.37 20.69 1.92
C SER A 216 7.04 22.05 1.80
N GLY A 217 6.53 23.03 2.53
CA GLY A 217 6.91 24.42 2.44
C GLY A 217 6.75 24.95 1.02
N ASN A 218 7.86 25.34 0.41
CA ASN A 218 7.92 25.85 -0.95
C ASN A 218 8.41 24.82 -1.98
N LYS A 219 8.54 23.54 -1.61
CA LYS A 219 9.05 22.47 -2.48
C LYS A 219 7.93 21.53 -2.89
N LEU A 220 8.05 20.97 -4.10
CA LEU A 220 7.14 19.97 -4.65
C LEU A 220 7.89 18.66 -4.92
N TRP A 221 7.42 17.56 -4.34
CA TRP A 221 7.86 16.21 -4.67
C TRP A 221 6.88 15.59 -5.63
N ASN A 222 7.37 15.07 -6.75
CA ASN A 222 6.56 14.44 -7.78
C ASN A 222 6.89 12.94 -7.82
N PHE A 223 5.90 12.12 -7.53
CA PHE A 223 6.01 10.67 -7.56
C PHE A 223 5.15 10.14 -8.70
N LYS A 224 5.62 9.10 -9.38
CA LYS A 224 4.76 8.31 -10.24
C LYS A 224 3.71 7.63 -9.37
N ALA A 225 2.42 7.77 -9.68
CA ALA A 225 1.34 7.21 -8.87
C ALA A 225 1.11 5.72 -9.15
N ASP A 226 2.20 4.94 -9.16
CA ASP A 226 2.17 3.49 -9.27
C ASP A 226 2.27 2.83 -7.88
N VAL A 227 2.49 1.53 -7.87
CA VAL A 227 2.60 0.72 -6.63
C VAL A 227 3.80 1.15 -5.78
N GLN A 228 4.85 1.70 -6.39
CA GLN A 228 6.09 2.05 -5.70
C GLN A 228 6.16 3.51 -5.28
N PHE A 229 5.34 4.39 -5.86
CA PHE A 229 5.50 5.83 -5.71
C PHE A 229 6.94 6.26 -6.00
N GLN A 230 7.48 5.85 -7.16
CA GLN A 230 8.84 6.20 -7.54
C GLN A 230 8.98 7.71 -7.67
N LEU A 231 9.98 8.30 -7.00
CA LEU A 231 10.30 9.72 -7.11
C LEU A 231 10.78 10.04 -8.53
N LEU A 232 10.18 11.03 -9.17
CA LEU A 232 10.49 11.42 -10.55
C LEU A 232 11.58 12.50 -10.59
N PRO A 233 12.43 12.52 -11.65
CA PRO A 233 13.39 13.60 -11.87
C PRO A 233 12.71 14.97 -11.94
N GLY A 234 13.39 16.03 -11.46
CA GLY A 234 12.80 17.37 -11.34
C GLY A 234 11.89 17.56 -10.13
N SER A 235 11.75 16.54 -9.28
CA SER A 235 11.23 16.72 -7.92
C SER A 235 12.16 17.63 -7.12
N LEU A 236 11.60 18.39 -6.18
CA LEU A 236 12.23 19.46 -5.38
C LEU A 236 12.27 20.84 -6.03
N ASN A 237 11.66 21.03 -7.21
CA ASN A 237 11.51 22.35 -7.78
C ASN A 237 10.79 23.29 -6.79
N VAL A 238 11.31 24.51 -6.66
CA VAL A 238 10.65 25.54 -5.86
C VAL A 238 9.33 25.87 -6.54
N LEU A 239 8.23 25.90 -5.78
CA LEU A 239 6.91 26.22 -6.30
C LEU A 239 6.91 27.53 -7.10
N ARG A 240 7.73 28.50 -6.69
CA ARG A 240 7.96 29.75 -7.43
C ARG A 240 8.57 29.52 -8.82
N GLU A 241 9.55 28.63 -8.96
CA GLU A 241 10.21 28.34 -10.25
C GLU A 241 9.28 27.59 -11.21
N ILE A 242 8.44 26.68 -10.70
CA ILE A 242 7.37 26.03 -11.49
C ILE A 242 6.37 27.08 -12.00
N CYS A 243 6.09 28.10 -11.20
CA CYS A 243 5.19 29.19 -11.56
C CYS A 243 5.84 30.27 -12.46
N TRP A 244 7.18 30.36 -12.50
CA TRP A 244 7.92 31.39 -13.24
C TRP A 244 8.26 31.00 -14.67
N SER A 245 8.28 29.71 -15.01
CA SER A 245 8.35 29.27 -16.42
C SER A 245 7.10 29.65 -17.24
N THR A 246 6.13 30.32 -16.61
CA THR A 246 4.91 30.86 -17.24
C THR A 246 4.70 32.37 -17.01
N GLY A 247 5.59 33.06 -16.26
CA GLY A 247 5.59 34.53 -16.11
C GLY A 247 4.74 35.16 -14.98
N TRP A 248 4.64 34.57 -13.78
CA TRP A 248 3.69 35.03 -12.73
C TRP A 248 4.31 35.27 -11.33
N ASN A 249 3.81 36.28 -10.58
CA ASN A 249 4.43 36.80 -9.35
C ASN A 249 3.89 36.26 -8.00
N ARG A 250 2.80 35.48 -7.94
CA ARG A 250 2.31 34.77 -6.74
C ARG A 250 1.55 33.49 -7.12
N CYS A 251 1.70 32.42 -6.35
CA CYS A 251 1.05 31.14 -6.61
C CYS A 251 0.17 30.67 -5.46
N SER A 252 -1.09 30.37 -5.79
CA SER A 252 -2.08 29.67 -4.96
C SER A 252 -2.52 28.42 -5.73
N ILE A 253 -2.42 27.24 -5.13
CA ILE A 253 -2.83 25.99 -5.75
C ILE A 253 -4.32 25.79 -5.47
N CYS A 254 -5.17 26.00 -6.48
CA CYS A 254 -6.61 25.80 -6.38
C CYS A 254 -6.92 24.36 -6.86
N MET A 255 -7.29 23.48 -5.92
CA MET A 255 -7.36 22.02 -6.13
C MET A 255 -8.68 21.49 -6.75
N PHE A 256 -9.61 22.36 -7.19
CA PHE A 256 -10.96 21.94 -7.61
C PHE A 256 -11.34 22.40 -9.03
N SER A 257 -10.66 21.89 -10.07
CA SER A 257 -11.10 22.04 -11.46
C SER A 257 -11.11 20.69 -12.18
N ARG A 258 -12.16 20.41 -12.95
CA ARG A 258 -12.31 19.19 -13.80
C ARG A 258 -11.54 19.27 -15.13
N LYS A 259 -10.87 20.38 -15.42
CA LYS A 259 -9.80 20.47 -16.43
C LYS A 259 -8.47 20.49 -15.65
N ARG A 260 -7.31 20.19 -16.27
CA ARG A 260 -5.96 20.24 -15.65
C ARG A 260 -5.94 21.18 -14.45
N PRO A 261 -5.39 20.85 -13.27
CA PRO A 261 -5.31 21.78 -12.15
C PRO A 261 -4.75 23.08 -12.70
N SER A 262 -5.64 24.01 -12.98
CA SER A 262 -5.28 25.29 -13.51
C SER A 262 -4.89 26.02 -12.25
N VAL A 263 -3.61 26.39 -12.15
CA VAL A 263 -3.26 27.57 -11.38
C VAL A 263 -4.15 28.68 -11.93
N SER A 264 -5.30 28.93 -11.30
CA SER A 264 -6.20 30.01 -11.67
C SER A 264 -5.60 31.29 -11.10
N CYS A 265 -4.61 31.82 -11.82
CA CYS A 265 -4.11 33.17 -11.62
C CYS A 265 -5.11 34.16 -12.21
N LYS A 266 -6.08 34.64 -11.42
CA LYS A 266 -6.78 35.89 -11.77
C LYS A 266 -6.01 37.07 -11.17
N ARG A 267 -5.86 38.15 -11.95
CA ARG A 267 -5.46 39.46 -11.43
C ARG A 267 -6.50 39.84 -10.38
N ASN A 268 -6.09 39.87 -9.11
CA ASN A 268 -6.91 40.28 -7.97
C ASN A 268 -8.16 39.44 -7.76
N GLU A 269 -8.07 38.41 -6.91
CA GLU A 269 -9.13 38.11 -5.95
C GLU A 269 -8.61 37.11 -4.91
N HIS A 270 -8.95 37.39 -3.65
CA HIS A 270 -8.54 36.64 -2.47
C HIS A 270 -9.43 35.39 -2.30
N LEU A 271 -8.84 34.37 -1.65
CA LEU A 271 -9.42 33.09 -1.18
C LEU A 271 -9.74 32.01 -2.24
N CYS A 272 -8.97 30.91 -2.20
CA CYS A 272 -9.52 29.59 -2.52
C CYS A 272 -10.04 29.03 -1.17
N LEU A 273 -11.37 28.80 -1.06
CA LEU A 273 -12.00 28.03 0.02
C LEU A 273 -11.65 26.54 -0.08
#